data_AF-A0A959JX10-F1
#
_entry.id   AF-A0A959JX10-F1
#
_cell.length_a   1.000
_cell.length_b   1.000
_cell.length_c   1.000
_cell.angle_alpha   90.00
_cell.angle_beta   90.00
_cell.angle_gamma   90.00
#
_symmetry.space_group_name_H-M   'P 1'
#
loop_
_entity.id
_entity.type
_entity.pdbx_description
1 polymer ?
#
loop_
_entity_poly.entity_id
_entity_poly.type
_entity_poly.pdbx_seq_one_letter_code
_entity_poly.pdbx_strand_id
1 'polypeptide(L)'
;MKLIPSVLVVIILTGFTCLYRFLEWESRSQKELFRVPANRPAITFILGRDKEGQHYFDLAERHFLLDSAERTDLIVKSCNSLESLIGYLNRHSGDQPWGIINIVVHGNMWGGLSVAMTEEGNRAYPKDLFRTVSEALLPVPDSRTIDSITKINIWACGIGKNPVLNVALEMLFTNEKGERPQIYASPYFVIFKEVPGRLAPVRINASYWPYFFKRGYRPSESIIISQLKNQYPDLSVNWKTALNQEKISKNDREFHDEFQVPVVWTVLYPSKEARPAVSTEEEKERWIKSQPELMQKLEDLEIPIDKYHWTVNKILYKHPDGEIQPAIKAIGMCTVICVLSAEGP
;
A
#
# COMPACT_ATOMS: atom_id res chain seq x y z
N MET A 1 23.07 2.57 -59.76
CA MET A 1 24.16 2.17 -58.85
C MET A 1 24.58 3.39 -58.03
N LYS A 2 24.18 3.47 -56.76
CA LYS A 2 24.84 4.23 -55.68
C LYS A 2 24.11 3.89 -54.38
N LEU A 3 24.81 3.14 -53.53
CA LEU A 3 24.38 2.66 -52.22
C LEU A 3 24.26 3.85 -51.25
N ILE A 4 23.19 3.85 -50.45
CA ILE A 4 23.04 4.70 -49.27
C ILE A 4 23.66 3.93 -48.08
N PRO A 5 24.55 4.54 -47.27
CA PRO A 5 25.19 3.82 -46.19
C PRO A 5 24.28 3.74 -44.96
N SER A 6 24.26 2.55 -44.36
CA SER A 6 23.59 2.21 -43.11
C SER A 6 24.21 2.98 -41.94
N VAL A 7 23.39 3.72 -41.20
CA VAL A 7 23.78 4.32 -39.91
C VAL A 7 23.59 3.25 -38.82
N LEU A 8 24.72 2.77 -38.29
CA LEU A 8 24.78 1.92 -37.10
C LEU A 8 24.56 2.80 -35.87
N VAL A 9 23.36 2.72 -35.28
CA VAL A 9 23.09 3.36 -33.97
C VAL A 9 23.64 2.45 -32.87
N VAL A 10 24.78 2.82 -32.30
CA VAL A 10 25.32 2.20 -31.09
C VAL A 10 24.61 2.82 -29.89
N ILE A 11 23.68 2.10 -29.29
CA ILE A 11 23.11 2.44 -27.98
C ILE A 11 24.11 1.95 -26.93
N ILE A 12 24.87 2.88 -26.34
CA ILE A 12 25.71 2.58 -25.18
C ILE A 12 24.80 2.52 -23.95
N LEU A 13 24.53 1.32 -23.48
CA LEU A 13 23.92 1.02 -22.18
C LEU A 13 24.91 1.40 -21.06
N THR A 14 24.87 2.65 -20.59
CA THR A 14 25.47 3.07 -19.31
C THR A 14 24.46 2.92 -18.17
N GLY A 15 23.91 1.73 -18.00
CA GLY A 15 23.13 1.39 -16.81
C GLY A 15 23.98 0.53 -15.90
N PHE A 16 24.64 1.10 -14.88
CA PHE A 16 25.02 0.36 -13.65
C PHE A 16 25.54 1.25 -12.50
N THR A 17 25.67 2.57 -12.68
CA THR A 17 26.03 3.51 -11.59
C THR A 17 24.84 4.18 -10.91
N CYS A 18 23.61 3.95 -11.39
CA CYS A 18 22.41 4.64 -10.89
C CYS A 18 21.84 4.06 -9.57
N LEU A 19 22.10 2.78 -9.28
CA LEU A 19 21.51 2.10 -8.12
C LEU A 19 22.14 2.56 -6.79
N TYR A 20 23.47 2.80 -6.76
CA TYR A 20 24.17 3.26 -5.56
C TYR A 20 23.86 4.72 -5.20
N ARG A 21 23.52 5.56 -6.19
CA ARG A 21 23.07 6.94 -5.93
C ARG A 21 21.66 7.02 -5.34
N PHE A 22 20.83 5.99 -5.52
CA PHE A 22 19.47 5.95 -4.98
C PHE A 22 19.46 5.64 -3.47
N LEU A 23 20.28 4.69 -3.01
CA LEU A 23 20.38 4.31 -1.60
C LEU A 23 20.99 5.41 -0.70
N GLU A 24 22.05 6.10 -1.13
CA GLU A 24 22.66 7.18 -0.32
C GLU A 24 21.80 8.47 -0.29
N TRP A 25 20.92 8.70 -1.27
CA TRP A 25 19.96 9.79 -1.27
C TRP A 25 18.86 9.59 -0.22
N GLU A 26 18.43 8.35 0.04
CA GLU A 26 17.30 8.07 0.92
C GLU A 26 17.60 8.16 2.43
N SER A 27 18.81 7.87 2.91
CA SER A 27 19.10 8.04 4.35
C SER A 27 19.21 9.51 4.76
N ARG A 28 19.69 10.37 3.86
CA ARG A 28 19.68 11.83 4.02
C ARG A 28 18.28 12.43 3.83
N SER A 29 17.41 11.80 3.03
CA SER A 29 16.03 12.26 2.81
C SER A 29 15.10 12.01 4.01
N GLN A 30 15.29 10.92 4.77
CA GLN A 30 14.39 10.58 5.89
C GLN A 30 14.37 11.64 7.00
N LYS A 31 15.53 12.20 7.40
CA LYS A 31 15.57 13.28 8.40
C LYS A 31 14.88 14.56 7.91
N GLU A 32 14.95 14.82 6.60
CA GLU A 32 14.27 15.96 6.00
C GLU A 32 12.74 15.78 5.98
N LEU A 33 12.21 14.56 5.98
CA LEU A 33 10.76 14.31 6.10
C LEU A 33 10.17 14.83 7.41
N PHE A 34 10.97 14.82 8.49
CA PHE A 34 10.56 15.22 9.84
C PHE A 34 11.06 16.59 10.25
N ARG A 35 11.81 17.26 9.38
CA ARG A 35 12.25 18.62 9.63
C ARG A 35 11.06 19.56 9.49
N VAL A 36 10.52 19.97 10.63
CA VAL A 36 9.38 20.89 10.75
C VAL A 36 9.74 22.24 10.10
N PRO A 37 8.97 22.71 9.11
CA PRO A 37 9.12 24.07 8.60
C PRO A 37 8.83 25.10 9.71
N ALA A 38 9.64 26.15 9.79
CA ALA A 38 9.75 27.07 10.93
C ALA A 38 8.43 27.34 11.70
N ASN A 39 8.42 27.01 13.00
CA ASN A 39 7.36 27.29 13.99
C ASN A 39 5.93 26.83 13.61
N ARG A 40 5.78 25.84 12.72
CA ARG A 40 4.48 25.25 12.40
C ARG A 40 4.23 23.98 13.21
N PRO A 41 2.99 23.70 13.62
CA PRO A 41 2.68 22.51 14.41
C PRO A 41 2.77 21.25 13.54
N ALA A 42 3.03 20.12 14.19
CA ALA A 42 3.08 18.79 13.61
C ALA A 42 1.97 17.89 14.21
N ILE A 43 1.35 17.08 13.38
CA ILE A 43 0.24 16.20 13.75
C ILE A 43 0.44 14.80 13.18
N THR A 44 0.04 13.78 13.92
CA THR A 44 0.00 12.39 13.45
C THR A 44 -1.41 11.84 13.53
N PHE A 45 -1.89 11.28 12.43
CA PHE A 45 -3.11 10.48 12.37
C PHE A 45 -2.78 9.00 12.44
N ILE A 46 -3.47 8.28 13.33
CA ILE A 46 -3.45 6.81 13.40
C ILE A 46 -4.81 6.32 12.89
N LEU A 47 -4.85 5.84 11.64
CA LEU A 47 -6.10 5.50 10.93
C LEU A 47 -6.48 4.01 11.05
N GLY A 48 -6.12 3.37 12.15
CA GLY A 48 -6.41 1.98 12.37
C GLY A 48 -6.31 1.59 13.83
N ARG A 49 -6.58 0.30 14.09
CA ARG A 49 -6.51 -0.30 15.43
C ARG A 49 -5.85 -1.66 15.30
N ASP A 50 -5.02 -1.99 16.27
CA ASP A 50 -4.40 -3.29 16.33
C ASP A 50 -5.44 -4.36 16.62
N LYS A 51 -5.27 -5.52 15.97
CA LYS A 51 -6.01 -6.74 16.33
C LYS A 51 -5.31 -7.41 17.51
N GLU A 52 -5.99 -8.35 18.15
CA GLU A 52 -5.40 -9.15 19.22
C GLU A 52 -4.07 -9.77 18.77
N GLY A 53 -3.03 -9.58 19.59
CA GLY A 53 -1.66 -10.04 19.32
C GLY A 53 -0.85 -9.18 18.34
N GLN A 54 -1.41 -8.08 17.82
CA GLN A 54 -0.70 -7.09 17.01
C GLN A 54 -0.47 -5.81 17.82
N HIS A 55 0.57 -5.04 17.47
CA HIS A 55 0.98 -3.83 18.19
C HIS A 55 1.49 -2.73 17.23
N TYR A 56 1.13 -2.78 15.96
CA TYR A 56 1.65 -1.85 14.96
C TYR A 56 1.25 -0.40 15.25
N PHE A 57 -0.04 -0.16 15.46
CA PHE A 57 -0.56 1.19 15.70
C PHE A 57 -0.19 1.70 17.09
N ASP A 58 -0.21 0.84 18.11
CA ASP A 58 0.22 1.19 19.47
C ASP A 58 1.71 1.59 19.51
N LEU A 59 2.56 0.87 18.78
CA LEU A 59 3.99 1.21 18.68
C LEU A 59 4.23 2.47 17.84
N ALA A 60 3.43 2.70 16.79
CA ALA A 60 3.50 3.93 16.01
C ALA A 60 3.09 5.16 16.84
N GLU A 61 2.00 5.07 17.60
CA GLU A 61 1.56 6.13 18.52
C GLU A 61 2.67 6.47 19.52
N ARG A 62 3.23 5.45 20.19
CA ARG A 62 4.34 5.67 21.13
C ARG A 62 5.58 6.26 20.45
N HIS A 63 5.88 5.86 19.22
CA HIS A 63 6.98 6.45 18.46
C HIS A 63 6.77 7.95 18.23
N PHE A 64 5.62 8.34 17.67
CA PHE A 64 5.31 9.76 17.39
C PHE A 64 5.01 10.60 18.64
N LEU A 65 4.85 9.98 19.81
CA LEU A 65 4.77 10.68 21.09
C LEU A 65 6.14 10.91 21.76
N LEU A 66 7.06 9.95 21.62
CA LEU A 66 8.25 9.87 22.46
C LEU A 66 9.58 10.05 21.72
N ASP A 67 9.62 9.85 20.41
CA ASP A 67 10.88 9.94 19.66
C ASP A 67 11.37 11.38 19.61
N SER A 68 12.65 11.60 19.90
CA SER A 68 13.19 12.96 20.01
C SER A 68 13.28 13.71 18.67
N ALA A 69 13.32 12.98 17.55
CA ALA A 69 13.44 13.55 16.21
C ALA A 69 12.11 13.53 15.44
N GLU A 70 11.29 12.50 15.65
CA GLU A 70 10.07 12.29 14.85
C GLU A 70 8.77 12.62 15.60
N ARG A 71 8.82 12.96 16.90
CA ARG A 71 7.61 13.30 17.65
C ARG A 71 6.80 14.44 17.03
N THR A 72 5.49 14.38 17.21
CA THR A 72 4.53 15.41 16.79
C THR A 72 3.81 16.04 17.98
N ASP A 73 3.26 17.23 17.79
CA ASP A 73 2.54 17.97 18.84
C ASP A 73 1.20 17.34 19.20
N LEU A 74 0.55 16.68 18.23
CA LEU A 74 -0.77 16.09 18.38
C LEU A 74 -0.87 14.70 17.74
N ILE A 75 -1.54 13.78 18.42
CA ILE A 75 -1.94 12.46 17.90
C ILE A 75 -3.46 12.39 17.80
N VAL A 76 -3.97 11.98 16.63
CA VAL A 76 -5.40 11.83 16.36
C VAL A 76 -5.71 10.39 15.94
N LYS A 77 -6.61 9.74 16.68
CA LYS A 77 -7.04 8.34 16.42
C LYS A 77 -8.54 8.20 16.17
N SER A 78 -9.26 9.32 16.16
CA SER A 78 -10.72 9.36 16.01
C SER A 78 -11.19 9.29 14.56
N CYS A 79 -10.29 9.48 13.59
CA CYS A 79 -10.62 9.43 12.17
C CYS A 79 -10.59 7.98 11.67
N ASN A 80 -11.62 7.58 10.93
CA ASN A 80 -11.81 6.24 10.37
C ASN A 80 -11.89 6.25 8.83
N SER A 81 -11.77 7.44 8.22
CA SER A 81 -11.86 7.66 6.77
C SER A 81 -10.93 8.80 6.33
N LEU A 82 -10.61 8.88 5.04
CA LEU A 82 -9.88 10.02 4.47
C LEU A 82 -10.70 11.32 4.57
N GLU A 83 -12.02 11.22 4.37
CA GLU A 83 -12.99 12.31 4.59
C GLU A 83 -12.90 12.88 6.02
N SER A 84 -12.97 12.01 7.04
CA SER A 84 -12.92 12.46 8.44
C SER A 84 -11.56 13.06 8.80
N LEU A 85 -10.46 12.55 8.22
CA LEU A 85 -9.13 13.14 8.36
C LEU A 85 -9.07 14.57 7.80
N ILE A 86 -9.53 14.79 6.56
CA ILE A 86 -9.51 16.13 5.95
C ILE A 86 -10.45 17.07 6.71
N GLY A 87 -11.64 16.58 7.08
CA GLY A 87 -12.58 17.32 7.91
C GLY A 87 -11.98 17.70 9.26
N TYR A 88 -11.19 16.82 9.89
CA TYR A 88 -10.47 17.15 11.12
C TYR A 88 -9.45 18.26 10.89
N LEU A 89 -8.61 18.11 9.86
CA LEU A 89 -7.58 19.08 9.51
C LEU A 89 -8.14 20.48 9.24
N ASN A 90 -9.28 20.58 8.54
CA ASN A 90 -9.95 21.87 8.27
C ASN A 90 -10.58 22.49 9.52
N ARG A 91 -11.11 21.68 10.45
CA ARG A 91 -11.71 22.20 11.70
C ARG A 91 -10.69 22.64 12.74
N HIS A 92 -9.47 22.14 12.64
CA HIS A 92 -8.39 22.41 13.60
C HIS A 92 -7.22 23.15 12.93
N SER A 93 -7.46 23.89 11.85
CA SER A 93 -6.47 24.84 11.33
C SER A 93 -6.25 25.95 12.34
N GLY A 94 -4.97 26.19 12.67
CA GLY A 94 -4.56 27.32 13.51
C GLY A 94 -4.33 28.59 12.67
N ASP A 95 -3.60 29.53 13.25
CA ASP A 95 -3.17 30.76 12.54
C ASP A 95 -2.16 30.49 11.41
N GLN A 96 -1.57 29.29 11.38
CA GLN A 96 -0.63 28.82 10.38
C GLN A 96 -1.03 27.42 9.88
N PRO A 97 -0.78 27.10 8.59
CA PRO A 97 -0.87 25.74 8.07
C PRO A 97 -0.02 24.75 8.86
N TRP A 98 -0.40 23.48 8.80
CA TRP A 98 0.38 22.40 9.40
C TRP A 98 1.77 22.34 8.78
N GLY A 99 2.78 22.13 9.63
CA GLY A 99 4.15 21.93 9.18
C GLY A 99 4.33 20.50 8.67
N ILE A 100 3.97 19.53 9.51
CA ILE A 100 4.08 18.10 9.21
C ILE A 100 2.78 17.39 9.55
N ILE A 101 2.30 16.56 8.63
CA ILE A 101 1.18 15.67 8.83
C ILE A 101 1.68 14.24 8.60
N ASN A 102 1.78 13.45 9.66
CA ASN A 102 2.03 12.01 9.54
C ASN A 102 0.70 11.27 9.46
N ILE A 103 0.60 10.29 8.56
CA ILE A 103 -0.58 9.44 8.40
C ILE A 103 -0.13 7.99 8.51
N VAL A 104 -0.43 7.36 9.64
CA VAL A 104 -0.12 5.94 9.90
C VAL A 104 -1.34 5.11 9.58
N VAL A 105 -1.19 4.20 8.63
CA VAL A 105 -2.27 3.33 8.15
C VAL A 105 -1.68 2.04 7.59
N HIS A 106 -2.38 0.92 7.74
CA HIS A 106 -2.00 -0.26 6.96
C HIS A 106 -2.26 -0.02 5.48
N GLY A 107 -1.45 -0.63 4.62
CA GLY A 107 -1.64 -0.55 3.18
C GLY A 107 -0.66 -1.45 2.47
N ASN A 108 -0.88 -1.64 1.18
CA ASN A 108 0.08 -2.26 0.28
C ASN A 108 -0.08 -1.69 -1.13
N MET A 109 0.92 -1.91 -1.98
CA MET A 109 0.93 -1.38 -3.36
C MET A 109 -0.25 -1.87 -4.22
N TRP A 110 -0.88 -3.00 -3.85
CA TRP A 110 -1.97 -3.63 -4.62
C TRP A 110 -3.35 -3.19 -4.15
N GLY A 111 -3.58 -3.25 -2.84
CA GLY A 111 -4.86 -2.99 -2.18
C GLY A 111 -5.01 -1.55 -1.65
N GLY A 112 -4.05 -0.67 -1.93
CA GLY A 112 -4.06 0.71 -1.47
C GLY A 112 -4.08 0.85 0.06
N LEU A 113 -4.65 1.95 0.55
CA LEU A 113 -4.74 2.23 1.98
C LEU A 113 -5.86 1.40 2.61
N SER A 114 -5.60 0.82 3.78
CA SER A 114 -6.56 0.04 4.56
C SER A 114 -7.46 0.93 5.42
N VAL A 115 -7.98 1.99 4.82
CA VAL A 115 -8.92 2.94 5.42
C VAL A 115 -10.02 3.25 4.40
N ALA A 116 -11.21 3.62 4.87
CA ALA A 116 -12.31 4.00 4.00
C ALA A 116 -12.06 5.39 3.38
N MET A 117 -12.62 5.64 2.19
CA MET A 117 -12.57 6.97 1.58
C MET A 117 -13.51 7.94 2.31
N THR A 118 -14.77 7.52 2.51
CA THR A 118 -15.81 8.22 3.29
C THR A 118 -16.21 7.39 4.52
N GLU A 119 -16.97 7.94 5.46
CA GLU A 119 -17.38 7.21 6.69
C GLU A 119 -18.13 5.89 6.41
N GLU A 120 -18.96 5.86 5.36
CA GLU A 120 -19.69 4.67 4.90
C GLU A 120 -19.08 4.05 3.64
N GLY A 121 -17.92 4.56 3.23
CA GLY A 121 -17.31 4.26 1.93
C GLY A 121 -16.56 2.96 1.87
N ASN A 122 -16.22 2.58 0.64
CA ASN A 122 -15.28 1.49 0.40
C ASN A 122 -13.86 1.88 0.81
N ARG A 123 -13.03 0.85 1.01
CA ARG A 123 -11.58 0.99 1.18
C ARG A 123 -10.97 1.82 0.05
N ALA A 124 -9.97 2.62 0.36
CA ALA A 124 -9.21 3.44 -0.59
C ALA A 124 -8.28 2.61 -1.48
N TYR A 125 -8.86 1.88 -2.43
CA TYR A 125 -8.13 1.24 -3.53
C TYR A 125 -7.59 2.31 -4.51
N PRO A 126 -6.44 2.09 -5.17
CA PRO A 126 -5.79 3.13 -5.98
C PRO A 126 -6.69 3.77 -7.04
N LYS A 127 -7.35 2.96 -7.88
CA LYS A 127 -8.23 3.45 -8.95
C LYS A 127 -9.51 4.10 -8.41
N ASP A 128 -10.09 3.52 -7.35
CA ASP A 128 -11.29 4.06 -6.74
C ASP A 128 -11.00 5.40 -6.05
N LEU A 129 -9.87 5.52 -5.37
CA LEU A 129 -9.44 6.79 -4.77
C LEU A 129 -9.19 7.83 -5.84
N PHE A 130 -8.45 7.49 -6.91
CA PHE A 130 -8.21 8.39 -8.03
C PHE A 130 -9.51 8.91 -8.66
N ARG A 131 -10.48 8.02 -8.91
CA ARG A 131 -11.81 8.42 -9.41
C ARG A 131 -12.50 9.35 -8.43
N THR A 132 -12.56 8.96 -7.15
CA THR A 132 -13.25 9.71 -6.09
C THR A 132 -12.71 11.13 -5.94
N VAL A 133 -11.38 11.31 -5.97
CA VAL A 133 -10.77 12.65 -5.90
C VAL A 133 -10.94 13.45 -7.20
N SER A 134 -10.92 12.78 -8.36
CA SER A 134 -11.14 13.44 -9.67
C SER A 134 -12.56 13.95 -9.83
N GLU A 135 -13.53 13.25 -9.25
CA GLU A 135 -14.94 13.62 -9.22
C GLU A 135 -15.29 14.58 -8.06
N ALA A 136 -14.29 15.05 -7.30
CA ALA A 136 -14.45 15.94 -6.15
C ALA A 136 -15.46 15.44 -5.10
N LEU A 137 -15.47 14.12 -4.85
CA LEU A 137 -16.38 13.48 -3.90
C LEU A 137 -15.87 13.47 -2.45
N LEU A 138 -14.66 14.00 -2.21
CA LEU A 138 -14.09 14.16 -0.87
C LEU A 138 -13.95 15.65 -0.53
N PRO A 139 -13.96 16.01 0.77
CA PRO A 139 -13.69 17.38 1.20
C PRO A 139 -12.33 17.88 0.69
N VAL A 140 -12.27 19.15 0.36
CA VAL A 140 -11.03 19.81 -0.08
C VAL A 140 -10.33 20.45 1.14
N PRO A 141 -9.01 20.29 1.31
CA PRO A 141 -8.27 21.01 2.33
C PRO A 141 -8.35 22.53 2.15
N ASP A 142 -8.54 23.26 3.25
CA ASP A 142 -8.52 24.72 3.19
C ASP A 142 -7.07 25.25 3.09
N SER A 143 -6.91 26.47 2.58
CA SER A 143 -5.59 27.09 2.41
C SER A 143 -4.92 27.56 3.71
N ARG A 144 -5.63 27.47 4.85
CA ARG A 144 -5.07 27.70 6.20
C ARG A 144 -4.64 26.38 6.85
N THR A 145 -5.01 25.24 6.28
CA THR A 145 -4.71 23.89 6.75
C THR A 145 -3.43 23.36 6.13
N ILE A 146 -3.32 23.42 4.81
CA ILE A 146 -2.18 22.88 4.04
C ILE A 146 -1.76 23.90 2.98
N ASP A 147 -0.44 24.04 2.78
CA ASP A 147 0.16 24.82 1.69
C ASP A 147 1.36 24.08 1.06
N SER A 148 2.10 24.76 0.18
CA SER A 148 3.28 24.18 -0.51
C SER A 148 4.50 23.90 0.38
N ILE A 149 4.50 24.38 1.62
CA ILE A 149 5.56 24.18 2.60
C ILE A 149 5.19 23.02 3.54
N THR A 150 3.90 22.71 3.70
CA THR A 150 3.44 21.54 4.46
C THR A 150 4.05 20.25 3.90
N LYS A 151 4.48 19.37 4.81
CA LYS A 151 4.93 18.00 4.50
C LYS A 151 3.90 16.99 4.96
N ILE A 152 3.53 16.06 4.09
CA ILE A 152 2.63 14.96 4.42
C ILE A 152 3.38 13.65 4.23
N ASN A 153 3.58 12.91 5.33
CA ASN A 153 4.24 11.62 5.30
C ASN A 153 3.23 10.51 5.57
N ILE A 154 3.12 9.57 4.63
CA ILE A 154 2.16 8.46 4.69
C ILE A 154 2.92 7.17 4.94
N TRP A 155 2.72 6.65 6.15
CA TRP A 155 3.36 5.47 6.69
C TRP A 155 2.46 4.26 6.49
N ALA A 156 2.56 3.67 5.30
CA ALA A 156 1.93 2.41 4.94
C ALA A 156 2.89 1.58 4.07
N CYS A 157 2.81 0.26 4.13
CA CYS A 157 3.82 -0.60 3.51
C CYS A 157 3.77 -0.50 1.97
N GLY A 158 4.85 -0.08 1.33
CA GLY A 158 5.04 -0.16 -0.13
C GLY A 158 4.11 0.72 -0.98
N ILE A 159 3.27 1.57 -0.38
CA ILE A 159 2.27 2.36 -1.09
C ILE A 159 2.90 3.33 -2.10
N GLY A 160 4.09 3.85 -1.80
CA GLY A 160 4.82 4.79 -2.65
C GLY A 160 5.27 4.19 -3.98
N LYS A 161 5.23 2.86 -4.13
CA LYS A 161 5.52 2.17 -5.40
C LYS A 161 4.32 2.15 -6.35
N ASN A 162 3.12 2.55 -5.92
CA ASN A 162 1.94 2.60 -6.80
C ASN A 162 1.76 4.01 -7.39
N PRO A 163 1.98 4.22 -8.71
CA PRO A 163 1.92 5.54 -9.31
C PRO A 163 0.50 6.13 -9.33
N VAL A 164 -0.53 5.30 -9.50
CA VAL A 164 -1.94 5.75 -9.48
C VAL A 164 -2.30 6.28 -8.08
N LEU A 165 -1.87 5.59 -7.03
CA LEU A 165 -2.09 6.01 -5.66
C LEU A 165 -1.35 7.32 -5.35
N ASN A 166 -0.10 7.47 -5.80
CA ASN A 166 0.66 8.71 -5.60
C ASN A 166 -0.05 9.92 -6.22
N VAL A 167 -0.53 9.80 -7.46
CA VAL A 167 -1.30 10.87 -8.12
C VAL A 167 -2.60 11.16 -7.35
N ALA A 168 -3.31 10.12 -6.93
CA ALA A 168 -4.54 10.30 -6.16
C ALA A 168 -4.31 11.02 -4.82
N LEU A 169 -3.19 10.73 -4.15
CA LEU A 169 -2.79 11.40 -2.90
C LEU A 169 -2.40 12.87 -3.13
N GLU A 170 -1.69 13.18 -4.22
CA GLU A 170 -1.41 14.57 -4.61
C GLU A 170 -2.68 15.38 -4.84
N MET A 171 -3.67 14.79 -5.53
CA MET A 171 -4.96 15.42 -5.75
C MET A 171 -5.74 15.59 -4.46
N LEU A 172 -5.77 14.55 -3.61
CA LEU A 172 -6.48 14.54 -2.32
C LEU A 172 -6.05 15.68 -1.41
N PHE A 173 -4.75 16.00 -1.39
CA PHE A 173 -4.18 17.02 -0.51
C PHE A 173 -3.91 18.36 -1.22
N THR A 174 -4.42 18.55 -2.44
CA THR A 174 -4.40 19.88 -3.09
C THR A 174 -5.44 20.77 -2.42
N ASN A 175 -5.03 21.93 -1.91
CA ASN A 175 -5.95 22.84 -1.22
C ASN A 175 -6.89 23.57 -2.20
N GLU A 176 -7.87 24.29 -1.67
CA GLU A 176 -8.87 25.07 -2.44
C GLU A 176 -8.27 26.12 -3.39
N LYS A 177 -7.00 26.51 -3.20
CA LYS A 177 -6.27 27.45 -4.06
C LYS A 177 -5.38 26.75 -5.09
N GLY A 178 -5.36 25.42 -5.11
CA GLY A 178 -4.52 24.63 -6.00
C GLY A 178 -3.08 24.43 -5.51
N GLU A 179 -2.75 24.81 -4.28
CA GLU A 179 -1.43 24.59 -3.72
C GLU A 179 -1.30 23.15 -3.21
N ARG A 180 -0.10 22.58 -3.35
CA ARG A 180 0.18 21.18 -3.04
C ARG A 180 1.29 21.04 -2.02
N PRO A 181 1.09 20.26 -0.94
CA PRO A 181 2.16 19.94 -0.01
C PRO A 181 3.21 19.04 -0.63
N GLN A 182 4.33 18.90 0.06
CA GLN A 182 5.32 17.86 -0.24
C GLN A 182 4.80 16.53 0.33
N ILE A 183 4.46 15.59 -0.55
CA ILE A 183 3.94 14.28 -0.15
C ILE A 183 5.04 13.23 -0.23
N TYR A 184 5.23 12.50 0.86
CA TYR A 184 6.02 11.28 0.90
C TYR A 184 5.10 10.10 1.21
N ALA A 185 5.00 9.15 0.30
CA ALA A 185 4.37 7.86 0.52
C ALA A 185 5.46 6.80 0.60
N SER A 186 5.48 6.00 1.67
CA SER A 186 6.59 5.05 1.87
C SER A 186 6.67 4.00 0.76
N PRO A 187 7.80 3.87 0.04
CA PRO A 187 8.03 2.76 -0.89
C PRO A 187 8.48 1.48 -0.15
N TYR A 188 8.68 1.56 1.17
CA TYR A 188 9.19 0.50 2.02
C TYR A 188 8.10 -0.18 2.82
N PHE A 189 8.39 -1.38 3.31
CA PHE A 189 7.63 -1.95 4.40
C PHE A 189 7.93 -1.17 5.69
N VAL A 190 6.90 -0.64 6.36
CA VAL A 190 7.08 0.23 7.54
C VAL A 190 6.83 -0.59 8.80
N ILE A 191 7.79 -0.60 9.72
CA ILE A 191 7.74 -1.37 10.95
C ILE A 191 8.02 -0.45 12.12
N PHE A 192 7.21 -0.53 13.17
CA PHE A 192 7.54 0.06 14.46
C PHE A 192 7.96 -1.06 15.42
N LYS A 193 9.09 -0.88 16.10
CA LYS A 193 9.67 -1.92 16.94
C LYS A 193 10.25 -1.36 18.22
N GLU A 194 10.01 -2.06 19.32
CA GLU A 194 10.71 -1.78 20.57
C GLU A 194 12.17 -2.23 20.50
N VAL A 195 13.06 -1.37 20.97
CA VAL A 195 14.49 -1.67 21.08
C VAL A 195 14.87 -1.55 22.56
N PRO A 196 15.41 -2.61 23.18
CA PRO A 196 15.83 -2.57 24.58
C PRO A 196 16.77 -1.38 24.84
N GLY A 197 16.44 -0.58 25.85
CA GLY A 197 17.20 0.61 26.23
C GLY A 197 16.81 1.90 25.50
N ARG A 198 15.84 1.87 24.57
CA ARG A 198 15.23 3.09 23.99
C ARG A 198 13.86 3.36 24.60
N LEU A 199 13.58 4.64 24.84
CA LEU A 199 12.29 5.09 25.37
C LEU A 199 11.17 4.96 24.33
N ALA A 200 11.42 5.46 23.12
CA ALA A 200 10.50 5.38 22.00
C ALA A 200 10.76 4.11 21.17
N PRO A 201 9.72 3.43 20.66
CA PRO A 201 9.87 2.49 19.56
C PRO A 201 10.59 3.15 18.38
N VAL A 202 11.32 2.37 17.61
CA VAL A 202 11.98 2.85 16.39
C VAL A 202 11.13 2.52 15.18
N ARG A 203 11.07 3.44 14.22
CA ARG A 203 10.56 3.18 12.88
C ARG A 203 11.67 2.59 12.04
N ILE A 204 11.39 1.46 11.39
CA ILE A 204 12.29 0.74 10.50
C ILE A 204 11.61 0.66 9.15
N ASN A 205 12.35 1.08 8.12
CA ASN A 205 11.98 0.81 6.74
C ASN A 205 12.65 -0.49 6.32
N ALA A 206 11.90 -1.38 5.67
CA ALA A 206 12.46 -2.59 5.10
C ALA A 206 12.18 -2.65 3.59
N SER A 207 13.24 -2.93 2.84
CA SER A 207 13.12 -3.40 1.46
C SER A 207 12.36 -4.73 1.46
N TYR A 208 11.59 -5.00 0.40
CA TYR A 208 10.74 -6.19 0.33
C TYR A 208 10.71 -6.83 -1.05
N TRP A 209 10.62 -8.16 -1.05
CA TRP A 209 10.57 -9.01 -2.24
C TRP A 209 9.45 -10.03 -2.10
N PRO A 210 8.31 -9.81 -2.79
CA PRO A 210 7.15 -10.67 -2.66
C PRO A 210 7.31 -11.98 -3.44
N TYR A 211 6.70 -13.03 -2.90
CA TYR A 211 6.51 -14.33 -3.50
C TYR A 211 5.03 -14.75 -3.36
N PHE A 212 4.40 -15.12 -4.48
CA PHE A 212 2.95 -15.39 -4.54
C PHE A 212 2.64 -16.88 -4.73
N PHE A 213 1.66 -17.37 -3.99
CA PHE A 213 1.15 -18.74 -4.11
C PHE A 213 -0.31 -18.86 -3.68
N LYS A 214 -0.96 -19.95 -4.10
CA LYS A 214 -2.37 -20.22 -3.78
C LYS A 214 -2.54 -20.40 -2.28
N ARG A 215 -3.56 -19.75 -1.71
CA ARG A 215 -3.96 -19.98 -0.31
C ARG A 215 -4.20 -21.48 -0.08
N GLY A 216 -3.63 -22.02 1.00
CA GLY A 216 -3.72 -23.44 1.34
C GLY A 216 -2.71 -24.35 0.65
N TYR A 217 -1.89 -23.82 -0.27
CA TYR A 217 -0.87 -24.59 -1.00
C TYR A 217 0.51 -23.93 -0.85
N ARG A 218 1.07 -23.90 0.37
CA ARG A 218 2.41 -23.36 0.62
C ARG A 218 3.47 -24.29 -0.01
N PRO A 219 4.25 -23.83 -1.00
CA PRO A 219 5.35 -24.61 -1.54
C PRO A 219 6.42 -24.88 -0.47
N SER A 220 7.29 -25.88 -0.70
CA SER A 220 8.43 -26.10 0.20
C SER A 220 9.37 -24.90 0.17
N GLU A 221 10.08 -24.65 1.27
CA GLU A 221 11.06 -23.56 1.36
C GLU A 221 12.11 -23.62 0.26
N SER A 222 12.55 -24.82 -0.12
CA SER A 222 13.48 -25.03 -1.23
C SER A 222 12.97 -24.48 -2.56
N ILE A 223 11.67 -24.65 -2.85
CA ILE A 223 11.02 -24.11 -4.05
C ILE A 223 10.93 -22.60 -3.95
N ILE A 224 10.49 -22.08 -2.80
CA ILE A 224 10.36 -20.63 -2.57
C ILE A 224 11.73 -19.94 -2.75
N ILE A 225 12.78 -20.44 -2.10
CA ILE A 225 14.14 -19.89 -2.20
C ILE A 225 14.65 -19.95 -3.64
N SER A 226 14.44 -21.06 -4.35
CA SER A 226 14.85 -21.19 -5.75
C SER A 226 14.16 -20.15 -6.64
N GLN A 227 12.85 -19.96 -6.46
CA GLN A 227 12.10 -18.98 -7.23
C GLN A 227 12.48 -17.53 -6.87
N LEU A 228 12.72 -17.22 -5.60
CA LEU A 228 13.22 -15.91 -5.18
C LEU A 228 14.61 -15.61 -5.77
N LYS A 229 15.54 -16.57 -5.76
CA LYS A 229 16.85 -16.41 -6.39
C LYS A 229 16.75 -16.19 -7.90
N ASN A 230 15.83 -16.87 -8.58
CA ASN A 230 15.64 -16.70 -10.01
C ASN A 230 14.97 -15.36 -10.34
N GLN A 231 14.03 -14.91 -9.51
CA GLN A 231 13.32 -13.64 -9.69
C GLN A 231 14.19 -12.43 -9.32
N TYR A 232 15.10 -12.60 -8.37
CA TYR A 232 15.99 -11.56 -7.87
C TYR A 232 17.46 -12.04 -7.82
N PRO A 233 18.09 -12.32 -8.97
CA PRO A 233 19.41 -12.95 -9.03
C PRO A 233 20.55 -12.06 -8.52
N ASP A 234 20.39 -10.74 -8.59
CA ASP A 234 21.43 -9.78 -8.25
C ASP A 234 21.45 -9.37 -6.77
N LEU A 235 20.55 -9.92 -5.94
CA LEU A 235 20.41 -9.55 -4.54
C LEU A 235 21.20 -10.49 -3.62
N SER A 236 21.94 -9.90 -2.68
CA SER A 236 22.69 -10.62 -1.65
C SER A 236 21.85 -10.98 -0.42
N VAL A 237 20.53 -11.19 -0.58
CA VAL A 237 19.62 -11.52 0.53
C VAL A 237 19.82 -12.98 0.94
N ASN A 238 19.96 -13.23 2.25
CA ASN A 238 19.95 -14.59 2.77
C ASN A 238 18.51 -15.12 2.88
N TRP A 239 17.98 -15.57 1.74
CA TRP A 239 16.61 -16.08 1.61
C TRP A 239 16.26 -17.18 2.63
N LYS A 240 17.23 -18.04 2.97
CA LYS A 240 17.00 -19.13 3.93
C LYS A 240 16.81 -18.58 5.35
N THR A 241 17.67 -17.66 5.78
CA THR A 241 17.52 -17.01 7.09
C THR A 241 16.20 -16.26 7.14
N ALA A 242 15.89 -15.47 6.11
CA ALA A 242 14.69 -14.64 6.09
C ALA A 242 13.38 -15.46 6.24
N LEU A 243 13.27 -16.58 5.53
CA LEU A 243 12.08 -17.45 5.61
C LEU A 243 11.95 -18.21 6.93
N ASN A 244 13.03 -18.33 7.71
CA ASN A 244 13.02 -18.97 9.02
C ASN A 244 12.84 -17.97 10.16
N GLN A 245 12.69 -16.67 9.85
CA GLN A 245 12.58 -15.60 10.83
C GLN A 245 11.33 -14.77 10.56
N GLU A 246 10.39 -14.75 11.51
CA GLU A 246 9.18 -13.92 11.45
C GLU A 246 9.41 -12.52 12.02
N LYS A 247 10.55 -12.29 12.70
CA LYS A 247 10.85 -11.02 13.38
C LYS A 247 12.31 -10.65 13.19
N ILE A 248 12.55 -9.35 13.02
CA ILE A 248 13.90 -8.76 13.03
C ILE A 248 14.62 -9.18 14.32
N SER A 249 15.85 -9.68 14.22
CA SER A 249 16.71 -9.97 15.37
C SER A 249 17.78 -8.88 15.54
N LYS A 250 18.62 -8.94 16.59
CA LYS A 250 19.76 -7.99 16.71
C LYS A 250 20.86 -8.27 15.68
N ASN A 251 20.98 -9.52 15.24
CA ASN A 251 22.08 -9.99 14.39
C ASN A 251 21.65 -10.21 12.94
N ASP A 252 20.35 -10.40 12.71
CA ASP A 252 19.77 -10.66 11.39
C ASP A 252 18.73 -9.60 11.06
N ARG A 253 18.88 -9.01 9.87
CA ARG A 253 18.03 -7.95 9.35
C ARG A 253 17.00 -8.47 8.37
N GLU A 254 17.19 -9.71 7.91
CA GLU A 254 16.32 -10.40 6.99
C GLU A 254 15.29 -11.26 7.72
N PHE A 255 14.03 -11.08 7.39
CA PHE A 255 12.89 -11.78 7.98
C PHE A 255 11.79 -11.85 6.93
N HIS A 256 10.64 -12.42 7.26
CA HIS A 256 9.49 -12.40 6.37
C HIS A 256 8.21 -12.00 7.09
N ASP A 257 7.24 -11.58 6.29
CA ASP A 257 5.85 -11.40 6.70
C ASP A 257 4.94 -12.08 5.68
N GLU A 258 3.82 -12.65 6.14
CA GLU A 258 2.85 -13.34 5.30
C GLU A 258 1.46 -12.71 5.42
N PHE A 259 0.82 -12.41 4.30
CA PHE A 259 -0.56 -11.91 4.29
C PHE A 259 -1.34 -12.39 3.06
N GLN A 260 -2.64 -12.13 3.09
CA GLN A 260 -3.56 -12.54 2.03
C GLN A 260 -4.00 -11.33 1.19
N VAL A 261 -4.03 -11.52 -0.13
CA VAL A 261 -4.61 -10.57 -1.07
C VAL A 261 -5.92 -11.16 -1.61
N PRO A 262 -7.09 -10.70 -1.11
CA PRO A 262 -8.38 -11.17 -1.60
C PRO A 262 -8.82 -10.42 -2.85
N VAL A 263 -9.43 -11.13 -3.79
CA VAL A 263 -10.17 -10.57 -4.92
C VAL A 263 -11.60 -11.06 -4.85
N VAL A 264 -12.56 -10.14 -4.71
CA VAL A 264 -13.99 -10.45 -4.71
C VAL A 264 -14.61 -9.87 -5.97
N TRP A 265 -15.38 -10.68 -6.68
CA TRP A 265 -16.09 -10.33 -7.91
C TRP A 265 -17.52 -10.84 -7.86
N THR A 266 -18.50 -10.01 -8.19
CA THR A 266 -19.91 -10.41 -8.20
C THR A 266 -20.55 -9.98 -9.52
N VAL A 267 -21.18 -10.92 -10.21
CA VAL A 267 -21.93 -10.66 -11.45
C VAL A 267 -23.41 -10.93 -11.19
N LEU A 268 -24.24 -9.93 -11.46
CA LEU A 268 -25.69 -10.00 -11.33
C LEU A 268 -26.30 -10.54 -12.62
N TYR A 269 -27.39 -11.31 -12.49
CA TYR A 269 -28.12 -11.90 -13.61
C TYR A 269 -29.59 -11.47 -13.56
N PRO A 270 -30.26 -11.27 -14.71
CA PRO A 270 -31.65 -10.83 -14.74
C PRO A 270 -32.62 -11.88 -14.17
N SER A 271 -32.27 -13.17 -14.25
CA SER A 271 -33.08 -14.25 -13.68
C SER A 271 -32.23 -15.45 -13.25
N LYS A 272 -32.84 -16.44 -12.59
CA LYS A 272 -32.15 -17.67 -12.17
C LYS A 272 -31.76 -18.53 -13.38
N GLU A 273 -32.55 -18.47 -14.44
CA GLU A 273 -32.38 -19.21 -15.69
C GLU A 273 -31.27 -18.60 -16.55
N ALA A 274 -31.12 -17.27 -16.54
CA ALA A 274 -30.02 -16.58 -17.20
C ALA A 274 -28.65 -16.81 -16.53
N ARG A 275 -28.64 -17.27 -15.27
CA ARG A 275 -27.41 -17.52 -14.50
C ARG A 275 -26.81 -18.88 -14.89
N PRO A 276 -25.57 -18.92 -15.42
CA PRO A 276 -24.96 -20.15 -15.91
C PRO A 276 -24.77 -21.19 -14.79
N ALA A 277 -24.73 -22.46 -15.19
CA ALA A 277 -24.21 -23.52 -14.34
C ALA A 277 -22.68 -23.38 -14.25
N VAL A 278 -22.18 -23.32 -13.02
CA VAL A 278 -20.75 -23.26 -12.73
C VAL A 278 -20.54 -24.19 -11.54
N SER A 279 -20.16 -25.43 -11.83
CA SER A 279 -20.15 -26.53 -10.88
C SER A 279 -18.79 -27.21 -10.78
N THR A 280 -18.15 -27.48 -11.92
CA THR A 280 -16.80 -28.08 -11.96
C THR A 280 -15.70 -27.03 -11.86
N GLU A 281 -14.49 -27.43 -11.50
CA GLU A 281 -13.34 -26.50 -11.44
C GLU A 281 -13.03 -25.88 -12.81
N GLU A 282 -13.16 -26.64 -13.90
CA GLU A 282 -12.95 -26.12 -15.26
C GLU A 282 -14.03 -25.09 -15.64
N GLU A 283 -15.27 -25.31 -15.24
CA GLU A 283 -16.36 -24.35 -15.45
C GLU A 283 -16.13 -23.07 -14.65
N LYS A 284 -15.67 -23.18 -13.39
CA LYS A 284 -15.32 -22.05 -12.53
C LYS A 284 -14.19 -21.24 -13.16
N GLU A 285 -13.12 -21.89 -13.58
CA GLU A 285 -11.98 -21.22 -14.21
C GLU A 285 -12.38 -20.53 -15.52
N ARG A 286 -13.17 -21.21 -16.36
CA ARG A 286 -13.68 -20.62 -17.61
C ARG A 286 -14.56 -19.41 -17.34
N TRP A 287 -15.45 -19.49 -16.34
CA TRP A 287 -16.32 -18.37 -15.96
C TRP A 287 -15.52 -17.19 -15.42
N ILE A 288 -14.48 -17.43 -14.59
CA ILE A 288 -13.61 -16.35 -14.08
C ILE A 288 -12.89 -15.66 -15.25
N LYS A 289 -12.28 -16.45 -16.14
CA LYS A 289 -11.55 -15.94 -17.31
C LYS A 289 -12.43 -15.22 -18.33
N SER A 290 -13.74 -15.51 -18.33
CA SER A 290 -14.69 -14.82 -19.22
C SER A 290 -15.14 -13.45 -18.69
N GLN A 291 -14.67 -12.99 -17.54
CA GLN A 291 -15.01 -11.68 -16.96
C GLN A 291 -13.91 -10.64 -17.30
N PRO A 292 -14.07 -9.76 -18.31
CA PRO A 292 -12.99 -8.89 -18.76
C PRO A 292 -12.50 -7.92 -17.66
N GLU A 293 -13.43 -7.34 -16.90
CA GLU A 293 -13.09 -6.40 -15.82
C GLU A 293 -12.36 -7.08 -14.65
N LEU A 294 -12.69 -8.34 -14.36
CA LEU A 294 -11.95 -9.12 -13.37
C LEU A 294 -10.53 -9.42 -13.85
N MET A 295 -10.37 -9.79 -15.13
CA MET A 295 -9.06 -10.04 -15.71
C MET A 295 -8.20 -8.77 -15.71
N GLN A 296 -8.78 -7.62 -16.04
CA GLN A 296 -8.10 -6.33 -15.93
C GLN A 296 -7.68 -6.03 -14.48
N LYS A 297 -8.56 -6.30 -13.51
CA LYS A 297 -8.23 -6.14 -12.09
C LYS A 297 -7.08 -7.03 -11.65
N LEU A 298 -6.98 -8.26 -12.14
CA LEU A 298 -5.87 -9.16 -11.83
C LEU A 298 -4.56 -8.69 -12.48
N GLU A 299 -4.63 -8.16 -13.70
CA GLU A 299 -3.49 -7.53 -14.38
C GLU A 299 -2.99 -6.31 -13.61
N ASP A 300 -3.88 -5.43 -13.15
CA ASP A 300 -3.54 -4.26 -12.33
C ASP A 300 -2.85 -4.64 -11.01
N LEU A 301 -3.18 -5.81 -10.46
CA LEU A 301 -2.55 -6.33 -9.25
C LEU A 301 -1.19 -6.96 -9.56
N GLU A 302 -0.83 -7.19 -10.82
CA GLU A 302 0.40 -7.89 -11.23
C GLU A 302 0.55 -9.28 -10.55
N ILE A 303 -0.57 -9.89 -10.14
CA ILE A 303 -0.61 -11.22 -9.53
C ILE A 303 -1.29 -12.17 -10.52
N PRO A 304 -0.57 -13.17 -11.06
CA PRO A 304 -1.14 -14.12 -12.00
C PRO A 304 -2.37 -14.85 -11.44
N ILE A 305 -3.37 -15.10 -12.28
CA ILE A 305 -4.64 -15.75 -11.90
C ILE A 305 -4.43 -17.12 -11.25
N ASP A 306 -3.40 -17.86 -11.67
CA ASP A 306 -3.04 -19.17 -11.14
C ASP A 306 -2.40 -19.10 -9.74
N LYS A 307 -2.11 -17.90 -9.22
CA LYS A 307 -1.71 -17.71 -7.82
C LYS A 307 -2.90 -17.59 -6.86
N TYR A 308 -4.12 -17.51 -7.37
CA TYR A 308 -5.30 -17.46 -6.55
C TYR A 308 -5.93 -18.84 -6.39
N HIS A 309 -6.37 -19.13 -5.16
CA HIS A 309 -7.35 -20.18 -4.91
C HIS A 309 -8.76 -19.58 -5.03
N TRP A 310 -9.54 -20.06 -5.99
CA TRP A 310 -10.85 -19.49 -6.31
C TRP A 310 -11.99 -20.31 -5.71
N THR A 311 -12.96 -19.60 -5.15
CA THR A 311 -14.29 -20.14 -4.84
C THR A 311 -15.31 -19.37 -5.65
N VAL A 312 -16.21 -20.09 -6.34
CA VAL A 312 -17.25 -19.48 -7.17
C VAL A 312 -18.58 -20.08 -6.77
N ASN A 313 -19.47 -19.23 -6.27
CA ASN A 313 -20.74 -19.66 -5.68
C ASN A 313 -21.90 -18.88 -6.29
N LYS A 314 -23.00 -19.60 -6.54
CA LYS A 314 -24.29 -18.98 -6.83
C LYS A 314 -24.83 -18.37 -5.54
N ILE A 315 -25.15 -17.08 -5.56
CA ILE A 315 -25.71 -16.37 -4.40
C ILE A 315 -27.00 -15.64 -4.78
N LEU A 316 -27.73 -15.15 -3.78
CA LEU A 316 -28.76 -14.13 -3.95
C LEU A 316 -28.17 -12.82 -3.44
N TYR A 317 -27.99 -11.85 -4.33
CA TYR A 317 -27.50 -10.53 -3.98
C TYR A 317 -28.68 -9.67 -3.52
N LYS A 318 -28.57 -9.07 -2.34
CA LYS A 318 -29.58 -8.15 -1.81
C LYS A 318 -29.09 -6.72 -2.01
N HIS A 319 -29.82 -5.95 -2.80
CA HIS A 319 -29.57 -4.53 -3.01
C HIS A 319 -29.91 -3.71 -1.76
N PRO A 320 -29.39 -2.49 -1.61
CA PRO A 320 -29.69 -1.62 -0.46
C PRO A 320 -31.18 -1.32 -0.28
N ASP A 321 -31.95 -1.26 -1.37
CA ASP A 321 -33.40 -1.08 -1.38
C ASP A 321 -34.20 -2.34 -0.99
N GLY A 322 -33.52 -3.47 -0.81
CA GLY A 322 -34.10 -4.76 -0.46
C GLY A 322 -34.43 -5.67 -1.63
N GLU A 323 -34.25 -5.23 -2.89
CA GLU A 323 -34.41 -6.09 -4.06
C GLU A 323 -33.42 -7.26 -4.03
N ILE A 324 -33.86 -8.45 -4.45
CA ILE A 324 -33.02 -9.65 -4.48
C ILE A 324 -32.79 -10.09 -5.93
N GLN A 325 -31.53 -10.18 -6.32
CA GLN A 325 -31.13 -10.58 -7.66
C GLN A 325 -30.24 -11.83 -7.66
N PRO A 326 -30.45 -12.79 -8.57
CA PRO A 326 -29.54 -13.91 -8.74
C PRO A 326 -28.14 -13.44 -9.15
N ALA A 327 -27.11 -13.91 -8.47
CA ALA A 327 -25.74 -13.55 -8.78
C ALA A 327 -24.79 -14.75 -8.73
N ILE A 328 -23.61 -14.58 -9.31
CA ILE A 328 -22.45 -15.43 -9.07
C ILE A 328 -21.39 -14.58 -8.40
N LYS A 329 -20.88 -15.07 -7.26
CA LYS A 329 -19.80 -14.43 -6.52
C LYS A 329 -18.56 -15.32 -6.60
N ALA A 330 -17.48 -14.75 -7.10
CA ALA A 330 -16.15 -15.34 -7.06
C ALA A 330 -15.29 -14.66 -6.00
N ILE A 331 -14.55 -15.47 -5.25
CA ILE A 331 -13.59 -15.03 -4.25
C ILE A 331 -12.27 -15.76 -4.55
N GLY A 332 -11.27 -15.01 -5.00
CA GLY A 332 -9.91 -15.45 -5.17
C GLY A 332 -9.08 -15.08 -3.95
N MET A 333 -8.31 -16.03 -3.41
CA MET A 333 -7.40 -15.79 -2.29
C MET A 333 -5.97 -16.18 -2.68
N CYS A 334 -5.07 -15.20 -2.72
CA CYS A 334 -3.63 -15.39 -2.89
C CYS A 334 -2.92 -15.16 -1.56
N THR A 335 -1.91 -15.97 -1.24
CA THR A 335 -0.98 -15.71 -0.13
C THR A 335 0.30 -15.08 -0.69
N VAL A 336 0.75 -14.03 -0.03
CA VAL A 336 2.02 -13.34 -0.30
C VAL A 336 2.96 -13.61 0.86
N ILE A 337 4.14 -14.16 0.58
CA ILE A 337 5.28 -14.07 1.48
C ILE A 337 6.12 -12.88 1.01
N CYS A 338 6.29 -11.88 1.86
CA CYS A 338 7.25 -10.81 1.63
C CYS A 338 8.52 -11.16 2.39
N VAL A 339 9.61 -11.42 1.67
CA VAL A 339 10.94 -11.41 2.28
C VAL A 339 11.34 -9.95 2.47
N LEU A 340 11.74 -9.61 3.69
CA LEU A 340 12.04 -8.27 4.13
C LEU A 340 13.51 -8.16 4.51
N SER A 341 14.13 -7.03 4.24
CA SER A 341 15.46 -6.68 4.76
C SER A 341 15.38 -5.27 5.36
N ALA A 342 15.60 -5.18 6.67
CA ALA A 342 15.61 -3.90 7.36
C ALA A 342 16.79 -3.03 6.87
N GLU A 343 16.46 -1.83 6.40
CA GLU A 343 17.46 -0.81 6.13
C GLU A 343 18.14 -0.43 7.45
N GLY A 344 19.46 -0.24 7.43
CA GLY A 344 20.21 0.13 8.63
C GLY A 344 19.71 1.46 9.23
N PRO A 345 19.82 1.65 10.55
CA PRO A 345 19.57 2.95 11.17
C PRO A 345 20.56 4.02 10.72
#